data_AF-A0A7C6AAG4-F1
#
_entry.id   AF-A0A7C6AAG4-F1
#
_cell.length_a   1.000
_cell.length_b   1.000
_cell.length_c   1.000
_cell.angle_alpha   90.00
_cell.angle_beta   90.00
_cell.angle_gamma   90.00
#
_symmetry.space_group_name_H-M   'P 1'
#
loop_
_entity.id
_entity.type
_entity.pdbx_description
1 polymer ?
#
loop_
_entity_poly.entity_id
_entity_poly.type
_entity_poly.pdbx_seq_one_letter_code
_entity_poly.pdbx_strand_id
1 'polypeptide(L)'
;MIAKTKYFVIFFFKKVKFLWMQFAHILGVVNTIILLTLVYFIIIGPFAVIAKLFGYDPLQRRIKVKITSYWEEKISTEENLKRFKYQF
;
A
#
# COMPACT_ATOMS: atom_id res chain seq x y z
N MET A 1 -5.32 33.80 46.64
CA MET A 1 -4.15 33.89 45.73
C MET A 1 -3.80 32.57 45.02
N ILE A 2 -4.01 31.40 45.65
CA ILE A 2 -3.58 30.07 45.17
C ILE A 2 -4.33 29.55 43.91
N ALA A 3 -5.59 29.95 43.72
CA ALA A 3 -6.41 29.45 42.61
C ALA A 3 -5.87 29.87 41.23
N LYS A 4 -5.49 31.15 41.07
CA LYS A 4 -5.02 31.72 39.79
C LYS A 4 -3.78 30.98 39.24
N THR A 5 -2.88 30.56 40.13
CA THR A 5 -1.66 29.82 39.78
C THR A 5 -1.96 28.41 39.27
N LYS A 6 -2.92 27.70 39.89
CA LYS A 6 -3.33 26.36 39.42
C LYS A 6 -3.93 26.42 38.02
N TYR A 7 -4.80 27.38 37.72
CA TYR A 7 -5.40 27.53 36.39
C TYR A 7 -4.36 27.85 35.32
N PHE A 8 -3.38 28.69 35.64
CA PHE A 8 -2.29 29.02 34.72
C PHE A 8 -1.44 27.79 34.35
N VAL A 9 -1.05 27.00 35.37
CA VAL A 9 -0.27 25.77 35.17
C VAL A 9 -1.05 24.74 34.34
N ILE A 10 -2.32 24.50 34.66
CA ILE A 10 -3.17 23.54 33.92
C ILE A 10 -3.33 23.97 32.45
N PHE A 11 -3.50 25.27 32.20
CA PHE A 11 -3.62 25.79 30.84
C PHE A 11 -2.33 25.59 30.03
N PHE A 12 -1.18 25.86 30.65
CA PHE A 12 0.13 25.66 30.02
C PHE A 12 0.36 24.19 29.65
N PHE A 13 0.18 23.26 30.59
CA PHE A 13 0.36 21.83 30.32
C PHE A 13 -0.61 21.28 29.26
N LYS A 14 -1.85 21.80 29.20
CA LYS A 14 -2.79 21.45 28.12
C LYS A 14 -2.27 21.85 26.74
N LYS A 15 -1.69 23.06 26.60
CA LYS A 15 -1.14 23.54 25.33
C LYS A 15 0.08 22.73 24.90
N VAL A 16 1.00 22.46 25.83
CA VAL A 16 2.19 21.62 25.57
C VAL A 16 1.79 20.21 25.13
N LYS A 17 0.85 19.57 25.85
CA LYS A 17 0.32 18.25 25.47
C LYS A 17 -0.27 18.27 24.06
N PHE A 18 -1.06 19.28 23.72
CA PHE A 18 -1.69 19.37 22.40
C PHE A 18 -0.64 19.43 21.28
N LEU A 19 0.39 20.26 21.44
CA LEU A 19 1.50 20.33 20.48
C LEU A 19 2.28 19.00 20.40
N TRP A 20 2.54 18.38 21.55
CA TRP A 20 3.22 17.10 21.62
C TRP A 20 2.45 15.98 20.91
N MET A 21 1.13 15.92 21.09
CA MET A 21 0.28 14.93 20.43
C MET A 21 0.26 15.13 18.91
N GLN A 22 0.22 16.37 18.42
CA GLN A 22 0.31 16.64 16.98
C GLN A 22 1.67 16.21 16.41
N PHE A 23 2.76 16.48 17.13
CA PHE A 23 4.09 16.04 16.73
C PHE A 23 4.19 14.50 16.67
N ALA A 24 3.70 13.81 17.70
CA ALA A 24 3.66 12.35 17.73
C ALA A 24 2.81 11.76 16.59
N HIS A 25 1.70 12.41 16.24
CA HIS A 25 0.86 11.98 15.12
C HIS A 25 1.60 12.08 13.78
N ILE A 26 2.29 13.19 13.52
CA ILE A 26 3.09 13.38 12.30
C ILE A 26 4.21 12.33 12.24
N LEU A 27 4.92 12.11 13.35
CA LEU A 27 5.95 11.06 13.42
C LEU A 27 5.37 9.67 13.15
N GLY A 28 4.17 9.37 13.65
CA GLY A 28 3.48 8.11 13.40
C GLY A 28 3.22 7.90 11.90
N VAL A 29 2.65 8.90 11.22
CA VAL A 29 2.39 8.85 9.78
C VAL A 29 3.68 8.67 8.99
N VAL A 30 4.71 9.45 9.31
CA VAL A 30 6.02 9.36 8.64
C VAL A 30 6.63 7.97 8.84
N ASN A 31 6.59 7.41 10.05
CA ASN A 31 7.10 6.07 10.34
C ASN A 31 6.37 4.99 9.53
N THR A 32 5.04 5.05 9.45
CA THR A 32 4.27 4.08 8.66
C THR A 32 4.61 4.15 7.18
N ILE A 33 4.75 5.35 6.62
CA ILE A 33 5.15 5.53 5.21
C ILE A 33 6.56 4.98 4.98
N ILE A 34 7.51 5.29 5.87
CA ILE A 34 8.90 4.82 5.77
C ILE A 34 8.94 3.30 5.83
N LEU A 35 8.28 2.70 6.83
CA LEU A 35 8.27 1.26 7.01
C LEU A 35 7.65 0.56 5.79
N LEU A 36 6.50 1.05 5.32
CA LEU A 36 5.81 0.46 4.17
C LEU A 36 6.66 0.58 2.90
N THR A 37 7.28 1.74 2.67
CA THR A 37 8.17 1.97 1.53
C THR A 37 9.37 1.04 1.57
N LEU A 38 10.03 0.96 2.74
CA LEU A 38 11.20 0.10 2.93
C LEU A 38 10.85 -1.37 2.68
N VAL A 39 9.76 -1.87 3.27
CA VAL A 39 9.28 -3.24 3.08
C VAL A 39 8.94 -3.51 1.62
N TYR A 40 8.24 -2.58 0.95
CA TYR A 40 7.91 -2.70 -0.47
C TYR A 40 9.18 -2.84 -1.32
N PHE A 41 10.16 -1.95 -1.13
CA PHE A 41 11.40 -2.00 -1.91
C PHE A 41 12.27 -3.24 -1.60
N ILE A 42 12.32 -3.69 -0.35
CA ILE A 42 13.14 -4.84 0.07
C ILE A 42 12.48 -6.18 -0.28
N ILE A 43 11.16 -6.28 -0.32
CA ILE A 43 10.49 -7.56 -0.63
C ILE A 43 10.06 -7.59 -2.09
N ILE A 44 9.25 -6.62 -2.51
CA ILE A 44 8.64 -6.61 -3.85
C ILE A 44 9.68 -6.21 -4.90
N GLY A 45 10.60 -5.31 -4.57
CA GLY A 45 11.70 -4.91 -5.45
C GLY A 45 12.56 -6.08 -5.94
N PRO A 46 13.24 -6.85 -5.05
CA PRO A 46 14.03 -8.00 -5.50
C PRO A 46 13.16 -9.10 -6.06
N PHE A 47 11.93 -9.30 -5.60
CA PHE A 47 11.01 -10.24 -6.24
C PHE A 47 10.80 -9.90 -7.72
N ALA A 48 10.59 -8.63 -8.06
CA ALA A 48 10.45 -8.18 -9.44
C ALA A 48 11.75 -8.38 -10.25
N VAL A 49 12.91 -8.14 -9.64
CA VAL A 49 14.22 -8.41 -10.27
C VAL A 49 14.39 -9.90 -10.54
N ILE A 50 14.08 -10.76 -9.57
CA ILE A 50 14.14 -12.22 -9.69
C ILE A 50 13.19 -12.69 -10.79
N ALA A 51 11.92 -12.28 -10.77
CA ALA A 51 10.95 -12.61 -11.81
C ALA A 51 11.43 -12.19 -13.21
N LYS A 52 12.04 -11.01 -13.32
CA LYS A 52 12.64 -10.53 -14.57
C LYS A 52 13.85 -11.37 -15.02
N LEU A 53 14.70 -11.81 -14.10
CA LEU A 53 15.82 -12.72 -14.40
C LEU A 53 15.32 -14.08 -14.92
N PHE A 54 14.25 -14.61 -14.33
CA PHE A 54 13.61 -15.87 -14.77
C PHE A 54 12.74 -15.71 -16.01
N GLY A 55 12.65 -14.51 -16.61
CA GLY A 55 11.83 -14.24 -17.79
C GLY A 55 10.33 -14.30 -17.55
N TYR A 56 9.89 -14.31 -16.28
CA TYR A 56 8.49 -14.34 -15.90
C TYR A 56 7.88 -12.93 -16.08
N ASP A 57 7.09 -12.75 -17.13
CA ASP A 57 6.31 -11.53 -17.40
C ASP A 57 4.81 -11.84 -17.32
N PRO A 58 4.23 -11.86 -16.10
CA PRO A 58 2.83 -12.25 -15.90
C PRO A 58 1.84 -11.27 -16.54
N LEU A 59 2.27 -10.03 -16.82
CA LEU A 59 1.42 -9.02 -17.45
C LEU A 59 1.72 -8.85 -18.95
N GLN A 60 2.60 -9.67 -19.52
CA GLN A 60 3.03 -9.60 -20.92
C GLN A 60 3.26 -8.15 -21.39
N ARG A 61 3.92 -7.35 -20.56
CA ARG A 61 4.00 -5.89 -20.74
C ARG A 61 4.85 -5.48 -21.94
N ARG A 62 5.62 -6.42 -22.50
CA ARG A 62 6.41 -6.20 -23.71
C ARG A 62 5.47 -6.06 -24.91
N ILE A 63 5.52 -4.89 -25.54
CA ILE A 63 4.86 -4.65 -26.83
C ILE A 63 5.50 -5.57 -27.86
N LYS A 64 4.74 -6.59 -28.29
CA LYS A 64 5.15 -7.49 -29.36
C LYS A 64 4.89 -6.76 -30.68
N VAL A 65 5.94 -6.26 -31.33
CA VAL A 65 5.83 -5.43 -32.57
C VAL A 65 5.38 -6.25 -33.79
N LYS A 66 5.41 -7.60 -33.70
CA LYS A 66 5.19 -8.52 -34.82
C LYS A 66 3.91 -9.36 -34.72
N ILE A 67 2.97 -9.00 -33.85
CA ILE A 67 1.69 -9.72 -33.70
C ILE A 67 0.54 -8.94 -34.33
N THR A 68 -0.41 -9.67 -34.93
CA THR A 68 -1.61 -9.12 -35.58
C THR A 68 -2.75 -8.84 -34.61
N SER A 69 -2.76 -9.50 -33.45
CA SER A 69 -3.76 -9.30 -32.38
C SER A 69 -3.20 -9.73 -31.04
N TYR A 70 -3.64 -9.06 -29.96
CA TYR A 70 -3.37 -9.45 -28.57
C TYR A 70 -4.41 -10.44 -28.01
N TRP A 71 -5.40 -10.84 -28.83
CA TRP A 71 -6.39 -11.84 -28.43
C TRP A 71 -5.70 -13.18 -28.15
N GLU A 72 -5.82 -13.64 -26.91
CA GLU A 72 -5.49 -15.01 -26.54
C GLU A 72 -6.70 -15.89 -26.80
N GLU A 73 -6.50 -17.03 -27.46
CA GLU A 73 -7.57 -18.01 -27.64
C GLU A 73 -8.01 -18.49 -26.25
N LYS A 74 -9.30 -18.28 -25.96
CA LYS A 74 -9.91 -18.79 -24.75
C LYS A 74 -9.86 -20.31 -24.83
N ILE A 75 -9.04 -20.93 -23.99
CA ILE A 75 -9.06 -22.39 -23.80
C ILE A 75 -10.51 -22.77 -23.47
N SER A 76 -11.13 -23.59 -24.32
CA SER A 76 -12.49 -24.08 -24.14
C SER A 76 -12.49 -25.07 -22.95
N THR A 77 -12.44 -24.53 -21.74
CA THR A 77 -12.81 -25.29 -20.55
C THR A 77 -14.27 -25.65 -20.72
N GLU A 78 -14.57 -26.95 -20.77
CA GLU A 78 -15.91 -27.53 -20.97
C GLU A 78 -17.02 -26.65 -20.41
N GLU A 79 -18.04 -26.38 -21.23
CA GLU A 79 -19.22 -25.55 -20.95
C GLU A 79 -20.06 -26.10 -19.78
N ASN A 80 -19.49 -26.11 -18.59
CA ASN A 80 -20.19 -26.46 -17.37
C ASN A 80 -21.01 -25.24 -16.96
N LEU A 81 -22.29 -25.25 -17.32
CA LEU A 81 -23.31 -24.27 -16.90
C LEU A 81 -23.26 -23.97 -15.39
N LYS A 82 -22.75 -24.91 -14.58
CA LYS A 82 -22.48 -24.74 -13.15
C LYS A 82 -21.56 -23.56 -12.80
N ARG A 83 -20.65 -23.14 -13.69
CA ARG A 83 -19.69 -22.04 -13.42
C ARG A 83 -20.36 -20.66 -13.42
N PHE A 84 -21.46 -20.52 -14.16
CA PHE A 84 -22.25 -19.27 -14.22
C PHE A 84 -23.22 -19.13 -13.03
N LYS A 85 -23.46 -20.19 -12.26
CA LYS A 85 -24.41 -20.22 -11.15
C LYS A 85 -24.04 -19.29 -9.98
N TYR A 86 -22.78 -18.87 -9.87
CA TYR A 86 -22.26 -18.06 -8.76
C TYR A 86 -21.75 -16.67 -9.19
N GLN A 87 -22.05 -16.23 -10.42
CA GLN A 87 -21.61 -14.93 -10.94
C GLN A 87 -22.62 -13.80 -10.71
N PHE A 88 -23.84 -14.13 -10.27
CA PHE A 88 -24.92 -13.22 -9.87
C PHE A 88 -25.50 -13.72 -8.55
#